data_AF-A0A8J2JMC8-F1
#
_entry.id   AF-A0A8J2JMC8-F1
#
_cell.length_a   1.000
_cell.length_b   1.000
_cell.length_c   1.000
_cell.angle_alpha   90.00
_cell.angle_beta   90.00
_cell.angle_gamma   90.00
#
_symmetry.space_group_name_H-M   'P 1'
#
loop_
_entity.id
_entity.type
_entity.pdbx_description
1 polymer ?
#
loop_
_entity_poly.entity_id
_entity_poly.type
_entity_poly.pdbx_seq_one_letter_code
_entity_poly.pdbx_strand_id
1 'polypeptide(L)' 'MTIQRFQASGLKYRIVAGNTGTGVYKNDGPYQAYVDVNSIAVLTKVSVNPVSVIIGGATSIGVAIETLKKAA' A
#
# COMPACT_ATOMS: atom_id res chain seq x y z
N MET A 1 -13.61 8.97 -7.64
CA MET A 1 -13.58 8.02 -8.77
C MET A 1 -13.37 6.63 -8.20
N THR A 2 -14.28 5.68 -8.43
CA THR A 2 -14.34 4.39 -7.69
C THR A 2 -13.59 3.28 -8.45
N ILE A 3 -12.87 2.40 -7.74
CA ILE A 3 -12.09 1.26 -8.30
C ILE A 3 -12.94 0.34 -9.20
N GLN A 4 -14.23 0.19 -8.91
CA GLN A 4 -15.16 -0.62 -9.72
C GLN A 4 -15.25 -0.14 -11.18
N ARG A 5 -15.09 1.16 -11.44
CA ARG A 5 -15.11 1.69 -12.81
C ARG A 5 -13.87 1.28 -13.61
N PHE A 6 -12.72 1.16 -12.96
CA PHE A 6 -11.48 0.69 -13.59
C PHE A 6 -11.53 -0.80 -13.94
N GLN A 7 -12.11 -1.61 -13.05
CA GLN A 7 -12.30 -3.04 -13.30
C GLN A 7 -13.29 -3.27 -14.46
N ALA A 8 -14.40 -2.52 -14.48
CA ALA A 8 -15.38 -2.61 -15.56
C ALA A 8 -14.84 -2.11 -16.91
N SER A 9 -13.89 -1.18 -16.92
CA SER A 9 -13.32 -0.63 -18.15
C SER A 9 -12.17 -1.48 -18.73
N GLY A 10 -11.78 -2.58 -18.08
CA GLY A 10 -10.61 -3.40 -18.50
C GLY A 10 -9.28 -2.65 -18.41
N LEU A 11 -9.21 -1.54 -17.67
CA LEU A 11 -8.04 -0.70 -17.58
C LEU A 11 -6.97 -1.41 -16.74
N LYS A 12 -5.79 -1.61 -17.31
CA LYS A 12 -4.65 -2.16 -16.57
C LYS A 12 -4.07 -1.08 -15.66
N TYR A 13 -4.24 -1.23 -14.34
CA TYR A 13 -3.70 -0.30 -13.35
C TYR A 13 -2.72 -0.98 -12.40
N ARG A 14 -1.86 -0.19 -11.78
CA ARG A 14 -0.94 -0.64 -10.73
C ARG A 14 -1.19 0.12 -9.43
N ILE A 15 -1.27 -0.59 -8.31
CA ILE A 15 -1.33 0.02 -6.98
C ILE A 15 0.08 0.44 -6.59
N VAL A 16 0.23 1.66 -6.08
CA VAL A 16 1.51 2.23 -5.66
C VAL A 16 1.40 2.77 -4.24
N ALA A 17 2.35 2.37 -3.39
CA ALA A 17 2.60 3.01 -2.09
C ALA A 17 3.93 3.77 -2.15
N GLY A 18 5.05 3.16 -1.75
CA GLY A 18 6.36 3.83 -1.72
C GLY A 18 7.13 3.91 -3.05
N ASN A 19 6.58 3.39 -4.15
CA ASN A 19 7.21 3.35 -5.49
C ASN A 19 8.56 2.62 -5.61
N THR A 20 9.19 2.14 -4.53
CA THR A 20 10.50 1.45 -4.58
C THR A 20 10.49 0.22 -5.52
N GLY A 21 9.42 -0.57 -5.52
CA GLY A 21 9.26 -1.69 -6.46
C GLY A 21 8.93 -1.23 -7.88
N THR A 22 7.86 -0.44 -8.03
CA THR A 22 7.42 0.06 -9.35
C THR A 22 8.49 0.87 -10.08
N GLY A 23 9.32 1.62 -9.36
CA GLY A 23 10.43 2.39 -9.94
C GLY A 23 11.57 1.53 -10.47
N VAL A 24 11.86 0.40 -9.82
CA VAL A 24 12.83 -0.61 -10.31
C VAL A 24 12.26 -1.35 -11.50
N TYR A 25 11.03 -1.87 -11.37
CA TYR A 25 10.32 -2.61 -12.40
C TYR A 25 9.44 -1.69 -13.26
N LYS A 26 9.98 -0.54 -13.67
CA LYS A 26 9.24 0.50 -14.41
C LYS A 26 8.74 0.07 -15.79
N ASN A 27 9.33 -0.99 -16.33
CA ASN A 27 8.93 -1.59 -17.60
C ASN A 27 7.92 -2.73 -17.42
N ASP A 28 7.54 -3.09 -16.18
CA ASP A 28 6.38 -3.96 -15.97
C ASP A 28 5.13 -3.26 -16.51
N GLY A 29 4.29 -4.03 -17.21
CA GLY A 29 3.07 -3.48 -17.81
C GLY A 29 2.80 -4.06 -19.20
N PRO A 30 1.95 -3.40 -20.01
CA PRO A 30 1.60 -1.97 -19.93
C PRO A 30 0.54 -1.65 -18.88
N TYR A 31 0.79 -0.60 -18.07
CA TYR A 31 -0.20 0.01 -17.18
C TYR A 31 -0.63 1.37 -17.73
N GLN A 32 -1.92 1.67 -17.62
CA GLN A 32 -2.55 2.90 -18.10
C GLN A 32 -2.86 3.88 -16.95
N ALA A 33 -2.83 3.39 -15.71
CA ALA A 33 -3.05 4.21 -14.52
C ALA A 33 -2.26 3.68 -13.32
N TYR A 34 -1.92 4.59 -12.41
CA TYR A 34 -1.32 4.28 -11.11
C TYR A 34 -2.27 4.76 -10.01
N VAL A 35 -2.55 3.89 -9.05
CA VAL A 35 -3.42 4.17 -7.92
C VAL A 35 -2.56 4.31 -6.67
N ASP A 36 -2.37 5.56 -6.23
CA ASP A 36 -1.71 5.85 -4.95
C ASP A 36 -2.67 5.52 -3.79
N VAL A 37 -2.19 4.70 -2.85
CA VAL A 37 -2.95 4.27 -1.67
C VAL A 37 -2.52 4.92 -0.36
N ASN A 38 -1.50 5.80 -0.38
CA ASN A 38 -0.96 6.42 0.84
C ASN A 38 -1.99 7.30 1.58
N SER A 39 -2.98 7.84 0.87
CA SER A 39 -4.05 8.67 1.47
C SER A 39 -5.17 7.86 2.13
N ILE A 40 -5.14 6.53 2.08
CA ILE A 40 -6.18 5.67 2.66
C ILE A 40 -5.80 5.36 4.12
N ALA A 41 -6.45 6.04 5.07
CA ALA A 41 -6.12 5.95 6.49
C ALA A 41 -6.09 4.52 7.06
N VAL A 42 -7.00 3.63 6.63
CA VAL A 42 -7.00 2.23 7.10
C VAL A 42 -5.76 1.44 6.64
N LEU A 43 -5.13 1.83 5.53
CA LEU A 43 -3.94 1.17 5.00
C LEU A 43 -2.65 1.69 5.62
N THR A 44 -2.66 2.84 6.29
CA THR A 44 -1.50 3.42 6.98
C THR A 44 -1.60 3.36 8.50
N LYS A 45 -2.74 2.90 9.04
CA LYS A 45 -2.96 2.73 10.47
C LYS A 45 -2.21 1.52 11.01
N VAL A 46 -1.72 1.66 12.24
CA VAL A 46 -1.10 0.60 13.03
C VAL A 46 -1.83 0.49 14.36
N SER A 47 -1.98 -0.74 14.87
CA SER A 47 -2.55 -1.02 16.20
C SER A 47 -1.69 -2.05 16.92
N VAL A 48 -1.35 -1.77 18.17
CA VAL A 48 -0.64 -2.70 19.06
C VAL A 48 -1.56 -3.03 20.22
N ASN A 49 -1.82 -4.31 20.41
CA ASN A 49 -2.67 -4.84 21.47
C ASN A 49 -1.87 -5.92 22.24
N PRO A 50 -2.29 -6.31 23.46
CA PRO A 50 -1.51 -7.26 24.28
C PRO A 50 -1.23 -8.63 23.64
N VAL A 51 -1.97 -9.00 22.60
CA VAL A 51 -1.90 -10.31 21.95
C VAL A 51 -1.52 -10.24 20.47
N SER A 52 -1.50 -9.05 19.87
CA SER A 52 -1.29 -8.90 18.43
C SER A 52 -0.87 -7.51 17.99
N VAL A 53 -0.22 -7.46 16.83
CA VAL A 53 0.13 -6.22 16.13
C VAL A 53 -0.54 -6.25 14.76
N ILE A 54 -1.28 -5.19 14.43
CA ILE A 54 -1.94 -5.00 13.14
C ILE A 54 -1.22 -3.84 12.42
N ILE A 55 -0.72 -4.11 11.22
CA ILE A 55 0.00 -3.14 10.38
C ILE A 55 -0.74 -3.00 9.06
N GLY A 56 -1.15 -1.77 8.72
CA GLY A 56 -1.78 -1.48 7.44
C GLY A 56 -0.82 -1.71 6.25
N GLY A 57 -1.35 -2.22 5.13
CA GLY A 57 -0.53 -2.64 3.98
C GLY A 57 0.23 -1.53 3.23
N ALA A 58 -0.07 -0.26 3.50
CA ALA A 58 0.65 0.90 2.96
C ALA A 58 1.61 1.53 4.00
N THR A 59 1.79 0.91 5.17
CA THR A 59 2.72 1.38 6.20
C THR A 59 4.16 1.28 5.69
N SER A 60 4.97 2.32 5.91
CA SER A 60 6.39 2.26 5.55
C SER A 60 7.14 1.24 6.41
N ILE A 61 8.20 0.63 5.84
CA ILE A 61 9.03 -0.34 6.57
C ILE A 61 9.62 0.28 7.84
N GLY A 62 10.01 1.56 7.82
CA GLY A 62 10.52 2.26 9.01
C GLY A 62 9.49 2.32 10.14
N VAL A 63 8.23 2.65 9.83
CA VAL A 63 7.15 2.67 10.83
C VAL A 63 6.85 1.25 11.35
N ALA A 64 6.89 0.24 10.47
CA ALA A 64 6.71 -1.15 10.88
C ALA A 64 7.80 -1.61 11.87
N ILE A 65 9.07 -1.29 11.60
CA ILE A 65 10.19 -1.61 12.51
C ILE A 65 9.99 -0.95 13.88
N GLU A 66 9.70 0.35 13.91
CA GLU A 66 9.49 1.07 15.17
C GLU A 66 8.27 0.57 15.93
N THR A 67 7.23 0.14 15.24
CA THR A 67 6.06 -0.50 15.85
C THR A 67 6.44 -1.82 16.51
N LEU A 68 7.14 -2.70 15.79
CA LEU A 68 7.50 -4.02 16.28
C LEU A 68 8.46 -3.94 17.48
N LYS A 69 9.40 -2.98 17.49
CA LYS A 69 10.26 -2.72 18.65
C LYS A 69 9.49 -2.32 19.90
N LYS A 70 8.38 -1.59 19.76
CA LYS A 70 7.52 -1.17 20.90
C LYS A 70 6.58 -2.26 21.38
N ALA A 71 6.34 -3.28 20.55
CA ALA A 71 5.45 -4.39 20.85
C ALA A 71 6.18 -5.60 21.46
N ALA A 72 7.51 -5.60 21.44
CA ALA A 72 8.38 -6.57 22.11
C ALA A 72 8.60 -6.19 23.58
#